data_AF-E0DCD2-F1
#
_entry.id   AF-E0DCD2-F1
#
_cell.length_a   1.000
_cell.length_b   1.000
_cell.length_c   1.000
_cell.angle_alpha   90.00
_cell.angle_beta   90.00
_cell.angle_gamma   90.00
#
_symmetry.space_group_name_H-M   'P 1'
#
loop_
_entity.id
_entity.type
_entity.pdbx_description
1 polymer ?
#
loop_
_entity_poly.entity_id
_entity_poly.type
_entity_poly.pdbx_seq_one_letter_code
_entity_poly.pdbx_strand_id
1 'polypeptide(L)'
;MLTLIPRTTTPTTPTAVTAVSAAPAPATDLLLLTKQWCVPRLDYTNATPEQQLVIHIQAATISCRTAVISGLAAALIQGIPTLNQDHDTHVELTLPHHHRPPSRTQWPLIFYYRDAYLPPEDITNIAGHRVTTIPRTFTDIYARHGELEALAYLESALNRGHTKQEFQDYLTTHHGQWNTVKLQRILDLACYGIESVQETRARYAIITQLPTTLVTPQAVIPVPHRTIVGRWSLKRVDLLLDNWLVIEIDGHSKYIGAPQHRLNIFQNQIHRDVHISRHGYHILRFTPAEIATYLIPTIARILQLQPAAPPTRHTVYDLTATIPYWSHQQ
;
A
#
# COMPACT_ATOMS: atom_id res chain seq x y z
N MET A 1 -21.76 -0.69 -2.53
CA MET A 1 -20.86 -1.86 -2.55
C MET A 1 -21.13 -2.61 -3.83
N LEU A 2 -20.11 -2.90 -4.64
CA LEU A 2 -20.29 -3.65 -5.88
C LEU A 2 -20.80 -5.05 -5.57
N THR A 3 -21.72 -5.56 -6.40
CA THR A 3 -22.36 -6.87 -6.19
C THR A 3 -22.21 -7.72 -7.45
N LEU A 4 -21.76 -8.96 -7.26
CA LEU A 4 -21.67 -9.94 -8.34
C LEU A 4 -23.05 -10.51 -8.68
N ILE A 5 -23.34 -10.58 -9.97
CA ILE A 5 -24.58 -11.11 -10.53
C ILE A 5 -24.21 -12.32 -11.40
N PRO A 6 -24.87 -13.49 -11.23
CA PRO A 6 -24.65 -14.62 -12.12
C PRO A 6 -25.12 -14.26 -13.54
N ARG A 7 -24.36 -14.61 -14.56
CA ARG A 7 -24.72 -14.35 -15.96
C ARG A 7 -26.08 -14.97 -16.35
N THR A 8 -26.49 -16.05 -15.70
CA THR A 8 -27.77 -16.73 -15.94
C THR A 8 -28.99 -15.95 -15.44
N THR A 9 -28.83 -14.86 -14.68
CA THR A 9 -29.95 -14.03 -14.21
C THR A 9 -30.38 -12.95 -15.21
N THR A 10 -29.86 -12.95 -16.45
CA THR A 10 -30.57 -12.27 -17.55
C THR A 10 -31.92 -12.96 -17.77
N PRO A 11 -33.05 -12.24 -17.83
CA PRO A 11 -34.35 -12.87 -17.98
C PRO A 11 -34.35 -13.72 -19.25
N THR A 12 -34.51 -15.03 -19.07
CA THR A 12 -34.96 -15.92 -20.14
C THR A 12 -36.27 -15.35 -20.66
N THR A 13 -36.33 -15.02 -21.94
CA THR A 13 -37.55 -14.63 -22.65
C THR A 13 -38.68 -15.56 -22.21
N PRO A 14 -39.80 -15.06 -21.65
CA PRO A 14 -40.90 -15.93 -21.31
C PRO A 14 -41.44 -16.51 -22.61
N THR A 15 -41.45 -17.85 -22.70
CA THR A 15 -42.23 -18.55 -23.70
C THR A 15 -43.66 -18.05 -23.55
N ALA A 16 -44.22 -17.56 -24.65
CA ALA A 16 -45.49 -16.85 -24.69
C ALA A 16 -46.57 -17.55 -23.87
N VAL A 17 -47.28 -16.79 -23.03
CA VAL A 17 -48.75 -16.81 -22.86
C VAL A 17 -49.15 -15.76 -21.79
N THR A 18 -50.02 -14.83 -22.22
CA THR A 18 -50.83 -13.83 -21.49
C THR A 18 -50.14 -12.65 -20.79
N ALA A 19 -50.46 -11.45 -21.27
CA ALA A 19 -50.02 -10.16 -20.79
C ALA A 19 -50.79 -9.67 -19.55
N VAL A 20 -50.05 -9.09 -18.60
CA VAL A 20 -50.47 -7.87 -17.87
C VAL A 20 -49.25 -6.95 -17.82
N SER A 21 -49.46 -5.72 -18.32
CA SER A 21 -48.47 -4.65 -18.45
C SER A 21 -47.86 -4.24 -17.11
N ALA A 22 -46.64 -4.72 -16.84
CA ALA A 22 -45.64 -3.96 -16.10
C ALA A 22 -44.60 -3.50 -17.13
N ALA A 23 -44.22 -2.21 -17.10
CA ALA A 23 -43.11 -1.73 -17.90
C ALA A 23 -41.89 -2.64 -17.64
N PRO A 24 -41.18 -3.14 -18.67
CA PRO A 24 -39.98 -3.92 -18.43
C PRO A 24 -39.02 -3.04 -17.62
N ALA A 25 -38.60 -3.52 -16.45
CA ALA A 25 -37.52 -2.89 -15.71
C ALA A 25 -36.35 -2.70 -16.72
N PRO A 26 -35.72 -1.52 -16.76
CA PRO A 26 -34.65 -1.27 -17.72
C PRO A 26 -33.63 -2.40 -17.57
N ALA A 27 -33.32 -3.07 -18.69
CA ALA A 27 -32.31 -4.12 -18.70
C ALA A 27 -31.05 -3.53 -18.07
N THR A 28 -30.68 -4.04 -16.90
CA THR A 28 -29.51 -3.54 -16.18
C THR A 28 -28.31 -3.71 -17.12
N ASP A 29 -27.61 -2.63 -17.44
CA ASP A 29 -26.38 -2.71 -18.24
C ASP A 29 -25.31 -3.39 -17.37
N LEU A 30 -24.92 -4.59 -17.79
CA LEU A 30 -24.01 -5.46 -17.04
C LEU A 30 -22.65 -5.52 -17.75
N LEU A 31 -21.59 -5.38 -16.97
CA LEU A 31 -20.22 -5.65 -17.37
C LEU A 31 -19.88 -7.09 -17.00
N LEU A 32 -19.45 -7.89 -17.97
CA LEU A 32 -18.99 -9.25 -17.74
C LEU A 32 -17.57 -9.25 -17.15
N LEU A 33 -17.40 -9.83 -15.96
CA LEU A 33 -16.10 -9.96 -15.30
C LEU A 33 -15.45 -11.31 -15.60
N THR A 34 -16.23 -12.39 -15.52
CA THR A 34 -15.81 -13.74 -15.92
C THR A 34 -16.89 -14.39 -16.77
N LYS A 35 -16.67 -15.61 -17.30
CA LYS A 35 -17.67 -16.30 -18.13
C LYS A 35 -19.05 -16.43 -17.46
N GLN A 36 -19.09 -16.46 -16.13
CA GLN A 36 -20.29 -16.74 -15.32
C GLN A 36 -20.75 -15.57 -14.46
N TRP A 37 -19.96 -14.50 -14.33
CA TRP A 37 -20.23 -13.44 -13.36
C TRP A 37 -20.09 -12.04 -13.97
N CYS A 38 -21.04 -11.17 -13.64
CA CYS A 38 -21.11 -9.80 -14.09
C CYS A 38 -21.39 -8.83 -12.93
N VAL A 39 -21.28 -7.54 -13.21
CA VAL A 39 -21.57 -6.44 -12.28
C VAL A 39 -22.34 -5.32 -13.02
N PRO A 40 -23.16 -4.51 -12.35
CA PRO A 40 -23.73 -3.31 -12.95
C PRO A 40 -22.64 -2.37 -13.47
N ARG A 41 -22.68 -2.02 -14.77
CA ARG A 41 -21.62 -1.24 -15.42
C ARG A 41 -21.44 0.15 -14.80
N LEU A 42 -22.55 0.81 -14.48
CA LEU A 42 -22.50 2.15 -13.90
C LEU A 42 -21.82 2.14 -12.53
N ASP A 43 -22.19 1.20 -11.67
CA ASP A 43 -21.59 1.06 -10.35
C ASP A 43 -20.09 0.75 -10.46
N TYR A 44 -19.72 -0.16 -11.38
CA TYR A 44 -18.33 -0.52 -11.62
C TYR A 44 -17.49 0.66 -12.12
N THR A 45 -18.01 1.43 -13.07
CA THR A 45 -17.34 2.63 -13.63
C THR A 45 -17.12 3.70 -12.56
N ASN A 46 -18.05 3.84 -11.61
CA ASN A 46 -17.97 4.82 -10.52
C ASN A 46 -17.14 4.32 -9.32
N ALA A 47 -16.74 3.06 -9.30
CA ALA A 47 -15.98 2.48 -8.21
C ALA A 47 -14.50 2.89 -8.26
N THR A 48 -13.88 3.03 -7.08
CA THR A 48 -12.43 3.22 -7.00
C THR A 48 -11.68 1.97 -7.49
N PRO A 49 -10.42 2.08 -7.92
CA PRO A 49 -9.62 0.91 -8.29
C PRO A 49 -9.56 -0.16 -7.20
N GLU A 50 -9.49 0.25 -5.93
CA GLU A 50 -9.55 -0.67 -4.78
C GLU A 50 -10.88 -1.41 -4.72
N GLN A 51 -12.01 -0.73 -4.87
CA GLN A 51 -13.33 -1.35 -4.91
C GLN A 51 -13.49 -2.30 -6.09
N GLN A 52 -12.92 -1.95 -7.25
CA GLN A 52 -12.87 -2.83 -8.43
C GLN A 52 -12.04 -4.09 -8.13
N LEU A 53 -10.87 -3.96 -7.52
CA LEU A 53 -10.03 -5.09 -7.14
C LEU A 53 -10.74 -6.02 -6.14
N VAL A 54 -11.46 -5.47 -5.16
CA VAL A 54 -12.27 -6.26 -4.21
C VAL A 54 -13.31 -7.11 -4.95
N ILE A 55 -14.06 -6.53 -5.90
CA ILE A 55 -15.07 -7.30 -6.64
C ILE A 55 -14.42 -8.35 -7.56
N HIS A 56 -13.24 -8.07 -8.11
CA HIS A 56 -12.49 -9.04 -8.90
C HIS A 56 -11.99 -10.21 -8.05
N ILE A 57 -11.52 -9.96 -6.82
CA ILE A 57 -11.11 -11.01 -5.86
C ILE A 57 -12.29 -11.94 -5.56
N GLN A 58 -13.48 -11.38 -5.34
CA GLN A 58 -14.69 -12.17 -5.14
C GLN A 58 -15.00 -13.02 -6.39
N ALA A 59 -14.92 -12.42 -7.58
CA ALA A 59 -15.13 -13.13 -8.84
C ALA A 59 -14.10 -14.27 -9.05
N ALA A 60 -12.83 -14.04 -8.69
CA ALA A 60 -11.78 -15.06 -8.72
C ALA A 60 -12.10 -16.21 -7.77
N THR A 61 -12.48 -15.90 -6.54
CA THR A 61 -12.74 -16.89 -5.48
C THR A 61 -13.85 -17.87 -5.88
N ILE A 62 -14.91 -17.38 -6.52
CA ILE A 62 -16.04 -18.22 -6.97
C ILE A 62 -15.81 -18.86 -8.34
N SER A 63 -14.95 -18.29 -9.19
CA SER A 63 -14.70 -18.78 -10.55
C SER A 63 -13.51 -19.75 -10.65
N CYS A 64 -12.54 -19.65 -9.74
CA CYS A 64 -11.28 -20.39 -9.79
C CYS A 64 -11.24 -21.44 -8.68
N ARG A 65 -11.14 -22.73 -9.05
CA ARG A 65 -11.07 -23.83 -8.08
C ARG A 65 -9.66 -24.15 -7.57
N THR A 66 -8.65 -23.95 -8.42
CA THR A 66 -7.29 -24.42 -8.18
C THR A 66 -6.26 -23.30 -8.09
N ALA A 67 -6.54 -22.12 -8.64
CA ALA A 67 -5.61 -21.00 -8.60
C ALA A 67 -5.53 -20.40 -7.19
N VAL A 68 -4.36 -19.88 -6.85
CA VAL A 68 -4.08 -19.18 -5.60
C VAL A 68 -3.94 -17.69 -5.90
N ILE A 69 -4.60 -16.85 -5.13
CA ILE A 69 -4.49 -15.40 -5.26
C ILE A 69 -3.11 -14.96 -4.77
N SER A 70 -2.40 -14.17 -5.59
CA SER A 70 -1.03 -13.71 -5.35
C SER A 70 -0.91 -12.18 -5.52
N GLY A 71 0.29 -11.62 -5.33
CA GLY A 71 0.57 -10.21 -5.65
C GLY A 71 -0.27 -9.20 -4.87
N LEU A 72 -0.66 -8.09 -5.52
CA LEU A 72 -1.41 -7.01 -4.86
C LEU A 72 -2.79 -7.46 -4.34
N ALA A 73 -3.44 -8.39 -5.05
CA ALA A 73 -4.71 -8.95 -4.61
C ALA A 73 -4.54 -9.78 -3.32
N ALA A 74 -3.44 -10.52 -3.18
CA ALA A 74 -3.10 -11.23 -1.95
C ALA A 74 -2.82 -10.27 -0.79
N ALA A 75 -2.06 -9.21 -1.04
CA ALA A 75 -1.78 -8.18 -0.03
C ALA A 75 -3.06 -7.54 0.51
N LEU A 76 -4.02 -7.25 -0.37
CA LEU A 76 -5.32 -6.70 0.02
C LEU A 76 -6.10 -7.69 0.93
N ILE A 77 -6.10 -8.99 0.60
CA ILE A 77 -6.74 -10.03 1.42
C ILE A 77 -6.05 -10.18 2.79
N GLN A 78 -4.72 -10.10 2.83
CA GLN A 78 -3.93 -10.10 4.06
C GLN A 78 -4.12 -8.82 4.89
N GLY A 79 -4.79 -7.82 4.32
CA GLY A 79 -4.99 -6.52 4.94
C GLY A 79 -3.71 -5.70 5.02
N ILE A 80 -2.67 -5.99 4.22
CA ILE A 80 -1.38 -5.28 4.19
C ILE A 80 -1.42 -4.22 3.06
N PRO A 81 -1.26 -2.92 3.39
CA PRO A 81 -1.24 -1.83 2.44
C PRO A 81 -0.16 -1.98 1.39
N THR A 82 -0.49 -1.54 0.18
CA THR A 82 0.42 -1.45 -0.96
C THR A 82 0.28 -0.08 -1.59
N LEU A 83 1.29 0.35 -2.35
CA LEU A 83 1.21 1.58 -3.14
C LEU A 83 0.17 1.48 -4.26
N ASN A 84 0.23 0.39 -5.03
CA ASN A 84 -0.55 0.19 -6.26
C ASN A 84 -0.54 1.44 -7.16
N GLN A 85 0.66 1.94 -7.51
CA GLN A 85 0.82 3.19 -8.25
C GLN A 85 0.09 3.22 -9.58
N ASP A 86 0.04 2.08 -10.27
CA ASP A 86 -0.58 1.94 -11.58
C ASP A 86 -2.10 1.67 -11.49
N HIS A 87 -2.66 1.69 -10.27
CA HIS A 87 -4.07 1.37 -10.03
C HIS A 87 -4.48 0.03 -10.64
N ASP A 88 -3.59 -0.97 -10.56
CA ASP A 88 -3.83 -2.28 -11.12
C ASP A 88 -4.98 -2.96 -10.38
N THR A 89 -6.00 -3.36 -11.15
CA THR A 89 -7.18 -4.05 -10.65
C THR A 89 -7.20 -5.53 -11.04
N HIS A 90 -6.16 -6.05 -11.71
CA HIS A 90 -6.08 -7.46 -12.03
C HIS A 90 -5.87 -8.32 -10.77
N VAL A 91 -6.61 -9.42 -10.67
CA VAL A 91 -6.33 -10.46 -9.69
C VAL A 91 -5.21 -11.33 -10.22
N GLU A 92 -4.06 -11.26 -9.55
CA GLU A 92 -2.95 -12.14 -9.84
C GLU A 92 -3.23 -13.54 -9.30
N LEU A 93 -3.00 -14.52 -10.16
CA LEU A 93 -3.27 -15.92 -9.87
C LEU A 93 -2.02 -16.75 -10.16
N THR A 94 -1.64 -17.60 -9.22
CA THR A 94 -0.56 -18.57 -9.42
C THR A 94 -1.13 -19.98 -9.22
N LEU A 95 -0.83 -20.90 -10.12
CA LEU A 95 -1.27 -22.30 -9.97
C LEU A 95 -0.29 -23.06 -9.05
N PRO A 96 -0.78 -23.99 -8.21
CA PRO A 96 0.08 -24.80 -7.34
C PRO A 96 1.08 -25.66 -8.12
N HIS A 97 2.21 -25.94 -7.47
CA HIS A 97 3.33 -26.71 -8.00
C HIS A 97 3.86 -26.11 -9.33
N HIS A 98 4.11 -26.96 -10.33
CA HIS A 98 4.58 -26.59 -11.66
C HIS A 98 3.44 -26.52 -12.69
N HIS A 99 2.19 -26.39 -12.24
CA HIS A 99 1.07 -26.31 -13.17
C HIS A 99 1.17 -25.04 -14.01
N ARG A 100 1.17 -25.22 -15.33
CA ARG A 100 1.21 -24.10 -16.27
C ARG A 100 -0.16 -23.44 -16.37
N PRO A 101 -0.21 -22.10 -16.43
CA PRO A 101 -1.47 -21.42 -16.64
C PRO A 101 -2.06 -21.74 -18.02
N PRO A 102 -3.39 -21.64 -18.18
CA PRO A 102 -4.01 -21.75 -19.50
C PRO A 102 -3.48 -20.65 -20.44
N SER A 103 -3.69 -20.81 -21.75
CA SER A 103 -3.33 -19.78 -22.72
C SER A 103 -3.92 -18.42 -22.33
N ARG A 104 -3.15 -17.34 -22.50
CA ARG A 104 -3.56 -15.97 -22.18
C ARG A 104 -4.88 -15.56 -22.82
N THR A 105 -5.19 -16.10 -24.00
CA THR A 105 -6.46 -15.84 -24.71
C THR A 105 -7.69 -16.37 -23.98
N GLN A 106 -7.51 -17.25 -22.99
CA GLN A 106 -8.58 -17.83 -22.18
C GLN A 106 -8.80 -17.08 -20.87
N TRP A 107 -7.93 -16.14 -20.52
CA TRP A 107 -8.01 -15.42 -19.25
C TRP A 107 -9.15 -14.41 -19.31
N PRO A 108 -10.03 -14.36 -18.30
CA PRO A 108 -10.86 -13.18 -18.07
C PRO A 108 -9.99 -11.92 -17.99
N LEU A 109 -10.49 -10.79 -18.49
CA LEU A 109 -9.75 -9.52 -18.52
C LEU A 109 -9.26 -9.08 -17.13
N ILE A 110 -9.98 -9.48 -16.09
CA ILE A 110 -9.69 -9.12 -14.70
C ILE A 110 -8.64 -10.02 -14.06
N PHE A 111 -8.14 -11.05 -14.75
CA PHE A 111 -7.17 -12.00 -14.20
C PHE A 111 -5.81 -11.89 -14.88
N TYR A 112 -4.77 -12.09 -14.08
CA TYR A 112 -3.41 -12.23 -14.57
C TYR A 112 -2.79 -13.49 -13.97
N TYR A 113 -2.56 -14.54 -14.78
CA TYR A 113 -1.87 -15.71 -14.26
C TYR A 113 -0.36 -15.55 -14.35
N ARG A 114 0.33 -15.97 -13.28
CA ARG A 114 1.78 -16.08 -13.22
C ARG A 114 2.20 -17.51 -13.53
N ASP A 115 3.16 -17.65 -14.44
CA ASP A 115 3.84 -18.92 -14.70
C ASP A 115 5.05 -19.02 -13.75
N ALA A 116 4.78 -19.45 -12.52
CA ALA A 116 5.78 -19.54 -11.46
C ALA A 116 5.52 -20.78 -10.61
N TYR A 117 6.58 -21.44 -10.14
CA TYR A 117 6.47 -22.51 -9.16
C TYR A 117 5.85 -21.99 -7.86
N LEU A 118 4.80 -22.64 -7.37
CA LEU A 118 4.14 -22.33 -6.10
C LEU A 118 4.11 -23.57 -5.21
N PRO A 119 5.04 -23.70 -4.25
CA PRO A 119 5.05 -24.83 -3.35
C PRO A 119 3.86 -24.78 -2.38
N PRO A 120 3.39 -25.92 -1.85
CA PRO A 120 2.23 -25.97 -0.94
C PRO A 120 2.36 -25.10 0.31
N GLU A 121 3.58 -24.99 0.88
CA GLU A 121 3.89 -24.18 2.05
C GLU A 121 3.70 -22.67 1.84
N ASP A 122 3.69 -22.22 0.58
CA ASP A 122 3.44 -20.83 0.20
C ASP A 122 1.95 -20.51 0.05
N ILE A 123 1.07 -21.46 0.39
CA ILE A 123 -0.36 -21.34 0.21
C ILE A 123 -1.06 -21.36 1.57
N THR A 124 -1.81 -20.31 1.86
CA THR A 124 -2.65 -20.21 3.05
C THR A 124 -4.11 -19.91 2.67
N ASN A 125 -4.99 -19.91 3.67
CA ASN A 125 -6.39 -19.52 3.52
C ASN A 125 -6.73 -18.39 4.49
N ILE A 126 -7.23 -17.28 3.96
CA ILE A 126 -7.67 -16.12 4.75
C ILE A 126 -9.10 -15.80 4.33
N ALA A 127 -10.05 -15.83 5.28
CA ALA A 127 -11.46 -15.54 5.04
C ALA A 127 -12.09 -16.31 3.85
N GLY A 128 -11.67 -17.57 3.63
CA GLY A 128 -12.15 -18.40 2.52
C GLY A 128 -11.45 -18.17 1.18
N HIS A 129 -10.47 -17.27 1.13
CA HIS A 129 -9.62 -17.06 -0.04
C HIS A 129 -8.34 -17.88 0.07
N ARG A 130 -8.07 -18.69 -0.96
CA ARG A 130 -6.78 -19.35 -1.12
C ARG A 130 -5.78 -18.36 -1.66
N VAL A 131 -4.79 -18.01 -0.84
CA VAL A 131 -3.90 -16.86 -1.05
C VAL A 131 -2.46 -17.23 -0.73
N THR A 132 -1.48 -16.52 -1.33
CA THR A 132 -0.07 -16.76 -0.98
C THR A 132 0.25 -16.31 0.45
N THR A 133 1.24 -16.94 1.08
CA THR A 133 1.77 -16.49 2.39
C THR A 133 2.40 -15.11 2.26
N ILE A 134 2.56 -14.42 3.40
CA ILE A 134 3.06 -13.03 3.42
C ILE A 134 4.46 -12.89 2.79
N PRO A 135 5.46 -13.72 3.14
CA PRO A 135 6.76 -13.70 2.45
C PRO A 135 6.66 -14.04 0.95
N ARG A 136 5.77 -14.97 0.56
CA ARG A 136 5.55 -15.28 -0.85
C ARG A 136 4.95 -14.10 -1.60
N THR A 137 3.93 -13.45 -1.04
CA THR A 137 3.30 -12.26 -1.61
C THR A 137 4.31 -11.14 -1.85
N PHE A 138 5.27 -10.93 -0.94
CA PHE A 138 6.38 -10.00 -1.14
C PHE A 138 7.17 -10.30 -2.42
N THR A 139 7.52 -11.58 -2.66
CA THR A 139 8.23 -11.98 -3.89
C THR A 139 7.37 -11.85 -5.15
N ASP A 140 6.07 -12.11 -5.02
CA ASP A 140 5.12 -12.00 -6.12
C ASP A 140 4.95 -10.54 -6.57
N ILE A 141 4.81 -9.63 -5.59
CA ILE A 141 4.73 -8.19 -5.84
C ILE A 141 6.00 -7.69 -6.53
N TYR A 142 7.18 -8.07 -6.02
CA TYR A 142 8.44 -7.68 -6.65
C TYR A 142 8.52 -8.12 -8.12
N ALA A 143 8.13 -9.37 -8.40
CA ALA A 143 8.25 -9.96 -9.73
C ALA A 143 7.40 -9.25 -10.79
N ARG A 144 6.29 -8.60 -10.41
CA ARG A 144 5.37 -7.94 -11.34
C ARG A 144 5.39 -6.41 -11.25
N HIS A 145 5.45 -5.86 -10.04
CA HIS A 145 5.30 -4.43 -9.76
C HIS A 145 6.61 -3.74 -9.38
N GLY A 146 7.68 -4.52 -9.17
CA GLY A 146 9.01 -3.99 -8.97
C GLY A 146 9.35 -3.62 -7.53
N GLU A 147 10.47 -2.92 -7.39
CA GLU A 147 11.19 -2.72 -6.13
C GLU A 147 10.41 -1.86 -5.11
N LEU A 148 9.86 -0.74 -5.58
CA LEU A 148 9.17 0.24 -4.73
C LEU A 148 7.89 -0.35 -4.11
N GLU A 149 7.05 -1.02 -4.90
CA GLU A 149 5.85 -1.70 -4.42
C GLU A 149 6.18 -2.80 -3.42
N ALA A 150 7.25 -3.57 -3.67
CA ALA A 150 7.69 -4.62 -2.76
C ALA A 150 8.24 -4.05 -1.43
N LEU A 151 8.99 -2.94 -1.48
CA LEU A 151 9.45 -2.24 -0.29
C LEU A 151 8.28 -1.71 0.55
N ALA A 152 7.31 -1.06 -0.11
CA ALA A 152 6.12 -0.54 0.57
C ALA A 152 5.26 -1.63 1.21
N TYR A 153 5.09 -2.78 0.53
CA TYR A 153 4.44 -3.94 1.11
C TYR A 153 5.20 -4.48 2.32
N LEU A 154 6.53 -4.64 2.20
CA LEU A 154 7.38 -5.14 3.28
C LEU A 154 7.30 -4.24 4.52
N GLU A 155 7.51 -2.93 4.38
CA GLU A 155 7.42 -2.01 5.52
C GLU A 155 6.01 -1.97 6.13
N SER A 156 4.97 -2.10 5.30
CA SER A 156 3.59 -2.21 5.78
C SER A 156 3.32 -3.50 6.55
N ALA A 157 3.94 -4.61 6.15
CA ALA A 157 3.91 -5.87 6.87
C ALA A 157 4.67 -5.76 8.21
N LEU A 158 5.84 -5.14 8.21
CA LEU A 158 6.61 -4.87 9.44
C LEU A 158 5.81 -3.99 10.42
N ASN A 159 5.10 -2.98 9.91
CA ASN A 159 4.20 -2.15 10.71
C ASN A 159 2.97 -2.92 11.25
N ARG A 160 2.66 -4.10 10.71
CA ARG A 160 1.61 -5.02 11.20
C ARG A 160 2.12 -6.12 12.12
N GLY A 161 3.37 -6.01 12.58
CA GLY A 161 3.96 -6.96 13.53
C GLY A 161 4.73 -8.12 12.90
N HIS A 162 4.89 -8.15 11.57
CA HIS A 162 5.84 -9.06 10.94
C HIS A 162 7.28 -8.62 11.23
N THR A 163 8.21 -9.56 11.11
CA THR A 163 9.63 -9.29 11.40
C THR A 163 10.48 -9.47 10.15
N LYS A 164 11.57 -8.71 10.03
CA LYS A 164 12.55 -8.93 8.97
C LYS A 164 13.11 -10.35 8.98
N GLN A 165 13.20 -11.00 10.14
CA GLN A 165 13.68 -12.38 10.26
C GLN A 165 12.77 -13.36 9.50
N GLU A 166 11.45 -13.17 9.55
CA GLU A 166 10.49 -13.99 8.80
C GLU A 166 10.77 -13.94 7.29
N PHE A 167 11.02 -12.75 6.74
CA PHE A 167 11.37 -12.58 5.33
C PHE A 167 12.78 -13.10 5.03
N GLN A 168 13.74 -12.90 5.95
CA GLN A 168 15.11 -13.41 5.81
C GLN A 168 15.12 -14.93 5.70
N ASP A 169 14.43 -15.63 6.61
CA ASP A 169 14.34 -17.10 6.63
C ASP A 169 13.72 -17.63 5.33
N TYR A 170 12.69 -16.94 4.84
CA TYR A 170 12.05 -17.26 3.57
C TYR A 170 13.00 -17.11 2.38
N LEU A 171 13.74 -15.99 2.29
CA LEU A 171 14.71 -15.75 1.22
C LEU A 171 15.87 -16.75 1.27
N THR A 172 16.32 -17.13 2.47
CA THR A 172 17.37 -18.13 2.67
C THR A 172 16.90 -19.51 2.23
N THR A 173 15.68 -19.92 2.58
CA THR A 173 15.09 -21.20 2.19
C THR A 173 14.97 -21.33 0.67
N HIS A 174 14.67 -20.21 -0.02
CA HIS A 174 14.43 -20.17 -1.46
C HIS A 174 15.60 -19.58 -2.26
N HIS A 175 16.81 -19.65 -1.72
CA HIS A 175 18.00 -19.08 -2.32
C HIS A 175 18.15 -19.49 -3.81
N GLY A 176 18.39 -18.49 -4.67
CA GLY A 176 18.56 -18.70 -6.12
C GLY A 176 17.25 -18.69 -6.93
N GLN A 177 16.10 -18.57 -6.26
CA GLN A 177 14.78 -18.47 -6.89
C GLN A 177 14.23 -17.04 -6.78
N TRP A 178 13.19 -16.73 -7.57
CA TRP A 178 12.34 -15.53 -7.41
C TRP A 178 13.05 -14.19 -7.20
N ASN A 179 14.27 -14.01 -7.73
CA ASN A 179 15.09 -12.82 -7.54
C ASN A 179 15.52 -12.56 -6.07
N THR A 180 15.82 -13.61 -5.28
CA THR A 180 16.20 -13.45 -3.87
C THR A 180 17.31 -12.42 -3.61
N VAL A 181 18.28 -12.25 -4.52
CA VAL A 181 19.34 -11.23 -4.40
C VAL A 181 18.76 -9.81 -4.37
N LYS A 182 17.77 -9.52 -5.22
CA LYS A 182 17.15 -8.18 -5.27
C LYS A 182 16.19 -7.99 -4.10
N LEU A 183 15.47 -9.04 -3.72
CA LEU A 183 14.60 -9.04 -2.53
C LEU A 183 15.40 -8.84 -1.23
N GLN A 184 16.62 -9.39 -1.14
CA GLN A 184 17.52 -9.17 0.00
C GLN A 184 17.88 -7.69 0.11
N ARG A 185 18.21 -7.01 -1.00
CA ARG A 185 18.50 -5.56 -0.99
C ARG A 185 17.31 -4.74 -0.50
N ILE A 186 16.09 -5.15 -0.85
CA ILE A 186 14.86 -4.51 -0.37
C ILE A 186 14.68 -4.75 1.14
N LEU A 187 14.94 -5.97 1.60
CA LEU A 187 14.88 -6.33 3.03
C LEU A 187 15.88 -5.52 3.86
N ASP A 188 17.09 -5.34 3.34
CA ASP A 188 18.14 -4.53 3.97
C ASP A 188 17.71 -3.05 4.04
N LEU A 189 17.07 -2.54 2.97
CA LEU A 189 16.59 -1.15 2.86
C LEU A 189 15.34 -0.85 3.69
N ALA A 190 14.52 -1.85 4.00
CA ALA A 190 13.28 -1.67 4.74
C ALA A 190 13.54 -1.15 6.16
N CYS A 191 12.63 -0.32 6.66
CA CYS A 191 12.64 0.21 8.01
C CYS A 191 11.41 -0.27 8.76
N TYR A 192 11.59 -0.58 10.05
CA TYR A 192 10.47 -0.76 10.97
C TYR A 192 9.79 0.57 11.28
N GLY A 193 8.50 0.52 11.62
CA GLY A 193 7.76 1.66 12.17
C GLY A 193 7.49 2.80 11.20
N ILE A 194 7.60 2.57 9.89
CA ILE A 194 7.06 3.46 8.85
C ILE A 194 5.54 3.36 8.87
N GLU A 195 4.84 4.49 8.95
CA GLU A 195 3.41 4.50 9.27
C GLU A 195 2.52 4.50 8.01
N SER A 196 3.08 4.79 6.84
CA SER A 196 2.35 4.77 5.58
C SER A 196 3.21 4.42 4.35
N VAL A 197 2.57 3.81 3.35
CA VAL A 197 3.22 3.51 2.07
C VAL A 197 3.73 4.75 1.33
N GLN A 198 3.14 5.92 1.59
CA GLN A 198 3.56 7.17 0.95
C GLN A 198 4.84 7.75 1.57
N GLU A 199 5.09 7.49 2.87
CA GLU A 199 6.40 7.76 3.49
C GLU A 199 7.49 6.88 2.87
N THR A 200 7.21 5.59 2.68
CA THR A 200 8.10 4.67 1.95
C THR A 200 8.43 5.22 0.56
N ARG A 201 7.40 5.65 -0.19
CA ARG A 201 7.57 6.22 -1.54
C ARG A 201 8.42 7.48 -1.55
N ALA A 202 8.15 8.42 -0.64
CA ALA A 202 8.94 9.64 -0.52
C ALA A 202 10.40 9.32 -0.18
N ARG A 203 10.62 8.45 0.81
CA ARG A 203 11.95 7.99 1.23
C ARG A 203 12.71 7.35 0.07
N TYR A 204 12.07 6.41 -0.63
CA TYR A 204 12.64 5.72 -1.77
C TYR A 204 13.01 6.68 -2.90
N ALA A 205 12.14 7.65 -3.23
CA ALA A 205 12.44 8.67 -4.23
C ALA A 205 13.68 9.50 -3.86
N ILE A 206 13.82 9.90 -2.59
CA ILE A 206 14.95 10.70 -2.11
C ILE A 206 16.25 9.91 -2.15
N ILE A 207 16.30 8.70 -1.58
CA ILE A 207 17.53 7.90 -1.55
C ILE A 207 18.02 7.50 -2.96
N THR A 208 17.10 7.36 -3.92
CA THR A 208 17.44 6.97 -5.29
C THR A 208 17.87 8.16 -6.16
N GLN A 209 17.27 9.34 -5.97
CA GLN A 209 17.54 10.51 -6.81
C GLN A 209 18.47 11.54 -6.17
N LEU A 210 18.64 11.50 -4.85
CA LEU A 210 19.51 12.36 -4.04
C LEU A 210 20.41 11.50 -3.13
N PRO A 211 21.28 10.64 -3.69
CA PRO A 211 22.00 9.60 -2.93
C PRO A 211 23.02 10.13 -1.92
N THR A 212 23.40 11.40 -2.00
CA THR A 212 24.31 12.04 -1.03
C THR A 212 23.59 12.63 0.18
N THR A 213 22.26 12.68 0.16
CA THR A 213 21.45 13.20 1.25
C THR A 213 21.29 12.14 2.33
N LEU A 214 21.63 12.48 3.57
CA LEU A 214 21.31 11.64 4.73
C LEU A 214 19.80 11.69 4.94
N VAL A 215 19.14 10.53 4.85
CA VAL A 215 17.68 10.42 5.06
C VAL A 215 17.41 9.63 6.33
N THR A 216 16.87 10.30 7.34
CA THR A 216 16.49 9.69 8.61
C THR A 216 14.97 9.57 8.72
N PRO A 217 14.38 8.38 8.59
CA PRO A 217 12.94 8.20 8.81
C PRO A 217 12.55 8.33 10.28
N GLN A 218 11.36 8.87 10.54
CA GLN A 218 10.70 8.85 11.86
C GLN A 218 11.55 9.46 13.00
N ALA A 219 12.35 10.49 12.68
CA ALA A 219 13.14 11.21 13.68
C ALA A 219 12.22 11.86 14.73
N VAL A 220 12.63 11.81 16.00
CA VAL A 220 11.82 12.31 17.12
C VAL A 220 12.31 13.69 17.54
N ILE A 221 11.40 14.67 17.55
CA ILE A 221 11.64 16.03 18.03
C ILE A 221 10.77 16.28 19.27
N PRO A 222 11.36 16.71 20.41
CA PRO A 222 10.59 17.06 21.60
C PRO A 222 9.89 18.40 21.42
N VAL A 223 8.57 18.41 21.61
CA VAL A 223 7.70 19.58 21.44
C VAL A 223 6.92 19.81 22.74
N PRO A 224 6.87 21.02 23.31
CA PRO A 224 6.13 21.28 24.53
C PRO A 224 4.63 21.08 24.29
N HIS A 225 3.88 20.73 25.33
CA HIS A 225 2.44 20.60 25.22
C HIS A 225 1.81 21.98 25.05
N ARG A 226 0.90 22.13 24.08
CA ARG A 226 0.30 23.42 23.71
C ARG A 226 -0.38 24.13 24.90
N THR A 227 -0.99 23.37 25.81
CA THR A 227 -1.82 23.90 26.90
C THR A 227 -1.34 23.54 28.31
N ILE A 228 -0.27 22.74 28.45
CA ILE A 228 0.19 22.26 29.76
C ILE A 228 1.68 22.61 29.89
N VAL A 229 1.97 23.61 30.71
CA VAL A 229 3.34 24.08 30.96
C VAL A 229 4.18 22.96 31.58
N GLY A 230 5.43 22.83 31.14
CA GLY A 230 6.36 21.81 31.63
C GLY A 230 6.15 20.39 31.07
N ARG A 231 5.02 20.12 30.40
CA ARG A 231 4.78 18.84 29.74
C ARG A 231 5.36 18.85 28.33
N TRP A 232 5.99 17.76 27.92
CA TRP A 232 6.56 17.57 26.58
C TRP A 232 5.89 16.40 25.86
N SER A 233 5.86 16.48 24.53
CA SER A 233 5.44 15.43 23.61
C SER A 233 6.60 15.10 22.69
N LEU A 234 6.92 13.81 22.57
CA LEU A 234 7.87 13.31 21.58
C LEU A 234 7.13 13.18 20.26
N LYS A 235 7.42 14.07 19.29
CA LYS A 235 6.76 14.08 17.98
C LYS A 235 7.70 13.49 16.95
N ARG A 236 7.25 12.46 16.24
CA ARG A 236 7.93 11.96 15.05
C ARG A 236 7.66 12.89 13.87
N VAL A 237 8.66 13.05 13.03
CA VAL A 237 8.55 13.61 11.69
C VAL A 237 8.83 12.50 10.69
N ASP A 238 8.14 12.50 9.56
CA ASP A 238 8.18 11.38 8.63
C ASP A 238 9.58 11.12 8.09
N LEU A 239 10.26 12.16 7.59
CA LEU A 239 11.67 12.11 7.20
C LEU A 239 12.42 13.36 7.67
N LEU A 240 13.66 13.18 8.11
CA LEU A 240 14.61 14.23 8.43
C LEU A 240 15.84 14.11 7.53
N LEU A 241 16.06 15.11 6.69
CA LEU A 241 17.14 15.17 5.71
C LEU A 241 18.29 16.03 6.23
N ASP A 242 19.51 15.49 6.14
CA ASP A 242 20.76 16.13 6.58
C ASP A 242 20.69 16.75 7.99
N ASN A 243 19.86 16.16 8.85
CA ASN A 243 19.58 16.59 10.24
C ASN A 243 18.93 17.98 10.40
N TRP A 244 18.39 18.60 9.34
CA TRP A 244 17.78 19.94 9.43
C TRP A 244 16.49 20.13 8.62
N LEU A 245 16.31 19.39 7.53
CA LEU A 245 15.16 19.53 6.65
C LEU A 245 14.13 18.44 6.95
N VAL A 246 13.02 18.84 7.57
CA VAL A 246 11.88 17.98 7.86
C VAL A 246 10.99 17.88 6.62
N ILE A 247 10.67 16.65 6.23
CA ILE A 247 9.68 16.34 5.20
C ILE A 247 8.52 15.60 5.88
N GLU A 248 7.31 16.08 5.64
CA GLU A 248 6.06 15.48 6.13
C GLU A 248 5.15 15.14 4.95
N ILE A 249 4.58 13.94 4.97
CA ILE A 249 3.69 13.40 3.96
C ILE A 249 2.26 13.44 4.51
N ASP A 250 1.53 14.47 4.13
CA ASP A 250 0.18 14.72 4.65
C ASP A 250 -0.87 13.95 3.86
N GLY A 251 -1.35 12.85 4.44
CA GLY A 251 -2.54 12.15 3.97
C GLY A 251 -3.81 12.99 4.10
N HIS A 252 -4.72 12.85 3.13
CA HIS A 252 -6.00 13.57 3.07
C HIS A 252 -6.95 13.24 4.24
N SER A 253 -6.74 12.12 4.93
CA SER A 253 -7.58 11.64 6.04
C SER A 253 -7.48 12.49 7.31
N LYS A 254 -6.43 13.32 7.46
CA LYS A 254 -6.27 14.25 8.60
C LYS A 254 -7.40 15.30 8.70
N TYR A 255 -8.21 15.44 7.65
CA TYR A 255 -9.25 16.47 7.53
C TYR A 255 -10.68 15.95 7.62
N ILE A 256 -10.87 14.69 8.01
CA ILE A 256 -12.19 14.07 8.19
C ILE A 256 -12.62 14.22 9.65
N GLY A 257 -13.85 14.68 9.89
CA GLY A 257 -14.44 14.76 11.23
C GLY A 257 -15.10 16.10 11.57
N ALA A 258 -15.63 16.18 12.80
CA ALA A 258 -16.35 17.35 13.29
C ALA A 258 -15.48 18.63 13.22
N PRO A 259 -16.06 19.82 12.89
CA PRO A 259 -15.30 21.06 12.76
C PRO A 259 -14.37 21.38 13.93
N GLN A 260 -14.85 21.19 15.17
CA GLN A 260 -14.05 21.45 16.39
C GLN A 260 -12.84 20.52 16.51
N HIS A 261 -12.98 19.25 16.13
CA HIS A 261 -11.88 18.29 16.13
C HIS A 261 -10.80 18.70 15.13
N ARG A 262 -11.22 19.10 13.91
CA ARG A 262 -10.31 19.61 12.87
C ARG A 262 -9.55 20.86 13.33
N LEU A 263 -10.25 21.83 13.93
CA LEU A 263 -9.62 23.03 14.49
C LEU A 263 -8.53 22.68 15.52
N ASN A 264 -8.79 21.71 16.40
CA ASN A 264 -7.80 21.30 17.39
C ASN A 264 -6.58 20.61 16.75
N ILE A 265 -6.77 19.79 15.72
CA ILE A 265 -5.68 19.18 14.94
C ILE A 265 -4.81 20.28 14.32
N PHE A 266 -5.44 21.26 13.63
CA PHE A 266 -4.72 22.38 13.02
C PHE A 266 -3.93 23.19 14.04
N GLN A 267 -4.53 23.52 15.19
CA GLN A 267 -3.83 24.25 16.25
C GLN A 267 -2.64 23.48 16.81
N ASN A 268 -2.74 22.14 16.94
CA ASN A 268 -1.64 21.29 17.37
C ASN A 268 -0.52 21.24 16.31
N GLN A 269 -0.89 21.16 15.03
CA GLN A 269 0.05 21.17 13.92
C GLN A 269 0.79 22.50 13.83
N ILE A 270 0.09 23.64 13.86
CA ILE A 270 0.71 24.97 13.85
C ILE A 270 1.66 25.14 15.05
N HIS A 271 1.21 24.75 16.26
CA HIS A 271 2.06 24.82 17.44
C HIS A 271 3.33 23.97 17.29
N ARG A 272 3.20 22.75 16.75
CA ARG A 272 4.33 21.86 16.47
C ARG A 272 5.28 22.49 15.47
N ASP A 273 4.76 22.94 14.34
CA ASP A 273 5.56 23.44 13.22
C ASP A 273 6.31 24.71 13.63
N VAL A 274 5.65 25.65 14.31
CA VAL A 274 6.30 26.84 14.88
C VAL A 274 7.40 26.46 15.88
N HIS A 275 7.18 25.45 16.73
CA HIS A 275 8.20 25.00 17.66
C HIS A 275 9.41 24.40 16.94
N ILE A 276 9.18 23.51 15.98
CA ILE A 276 10.23 22.86 15.18
C ILE A 276 11.03 23.93 14.41
N SER A 277 10.36 24.86 13.74
CA SER A 277 11.05 25.94 13.00
C SER A 277 11.87 26.88 13.89
N ARG A 278 11.38 27.21 15.09
CA ARG A 278 12.15 28.02 16.06
C ARG A 278 13.45 27.36 16.51
N HIS A 279 13.57 26.04 16.37
CA HIS A 279 14.78 25.30 16.69
C HIS A 279 15.72 25.11 15.50
N GLY A 280 15.49 25.82 14.38
CA GLY A 280 16.39 25.81 13.23
C GLY A 280 16.08 24.74 12.19
N TYR A 281 14.97 24.01 12.32
CA TYR A 281 14.52 23.08 11.31
C TYR A 281 13.73 23.80 10.21
N HIS A 282 13.87 23.36 8.96
CA HIS A 282 12.99 23.76 7.87
C HIS A 282 11.97 22.66 7.60
N ILE A 283 10.70 23.00 7.41
CA ILE A 283 9.63 22.00 7.25
C ILE A 283 9.02 22.15 5.87
N LEU A 284 8.98 21.07 5.12
CA LEU A 284 8.22 20.94 3.88
C LEU A 284 7.14 19.87 4.06
N ARG A 285 5.95 20.15 3.54
CA ARG A 285 4.80 19.24 3.56
C ARG A 285 4.40 18.92 2.13
N PHE A 286 4.15 17.65 1.85
CA PHE A 286 3.69 17.17 0.55
C PHE A 286 2.49 16.24 0.74
N THR A 287 1.48 16.41 -0.09
CA THR A 287 0.44 15.41 -0.26
C THR A 287 0.97 14.24 -1.11
N PRO A 288 0.36 13.04 -1.04
CA PRO A 288 0.73 11.91 -1.89
C PRO A 288 0.74 12.21 -3.40
N ALA A 289 -0.11 13.13 -3.86
CA ALA A 289 -0.19 13.56 -5.25
C ALA A 289 1.02 14.41 -5.68
N GLU A 290 1.63 15.14 -4.74
CA GLU A 290 2.76 16.03 -5.02
C GLU A 290 4.11 15.30 -5.06
N ILE A 291 4.19 14.07 -4.51
CA ILE A 291 5.44 13.31 -4.42
C ILE A 291 6.11 13.13 -5.78
N ALA A 292 5.34 12.74 -6.80
CA ALA A 292 5.89 12.44 -8.13
C ALA A 292 6.45 13.66 -8.85
N THR A 293 5.91 14.85 -8.57
CA THR A 293 6.18 16.06 -9.37
C THR A 293 7.04 17.08 -8.63
N TYR A 294 6.80 17.28 -7.33
CA TYR A 294 7.36 18.42 -6.59
C TYR A 294 8.39 18.03 -5.53
N LEU A 295 8.40 16.80 -5.04
CA LEU A 295 9.27 16.40 -3.92
C LEU A 295 10.76 16.64 -4.23
N ILE A 296 11.29 15.95 -5.24
CA ILE A 296 12.72 15.99 -5.57
C ILE A 296 13.16 17.39 -6.03
N PRO A 297 12.47 18.08 -6.97
CA PRO A 297 12.87 19.41 -7.38
C PRO A 297 12.86 20.44 -6.23
N THR A 298 11.91 20.32 -5.30
CA THR A 298 11.82 21.23 -4.14
C THR A 298 12.95 20.96 -3.15
N ILE A 299 13.18 19.70 -2.79
CA ILE A 299 14.27 19.32 -1.90
C ILE A 299 15.62 19.75 -2.49
N ALA A 300 15.88 19.44 -3.76
CA ALA A 300 17.13 19.80 -4.43
C ALA A 300 17.41 21.32 -4.40
N ARG A 301 16.37 22.15 -4.51
CA ARG A 301 16.49 23.61 -4.38
C ARG A 301 16.77 24.02 -2.93
N ILE A 302 16.04 23.47 -1.97
CA ILE A 302 16.15 23.87 -0.56
C ILE A 302 17.49 23.41 0.05
N LEU A 303 18.02 22.25 -0.37
CA LEU A 303 19.33 21.78 0.08
C LEU A 303 20.47 22.74 -0.27
N GLN A 304 20.33 23.58 -1.29
CA GLN A 304 21.32 24.62 -1.64
C GLN A 304 21.44 25.73 -0.57
N LEU A 305 20.43 25.90 0.28
CA LEU A 305 20.41 26.92 1.33
C LEU A 305 21.16 26.50 2.59
N GLN A 306 21.61 25.24 2.68
CA GLN A 306 22.23 24.55 3.82
C GLN A 306 22.55 25.45 5.04
N PRO A 307 21.99 25.16 6.23
CA PRO A 307 22.26 25.97 7.41
C PRO A 307 23.75 25.89 7.79
N ALA A 308 24.28 26.97 8.36
CA ALA A 308 25.67 27.02 8.84
C ALA A 308 25.98 25.93 9.87
N ALA A 309 24.99 25.56 10.69
CA ALA A 309 25.04 24.40 11.57
C ALA A 309 23.65 23.74 11.64
N PRO A 310 23.54 22.41 11.51
CA PRO A 310 22.26 21.72 11.65
C PRO A 310 21.80 21.71 13.12
N PRO A 311 20.48 21.75 13.37
CA PRO A 311 19.94 21.64 14.72
C PRO A 311 20.15 20.23 15.31
N THR A 312 20.37 20.16 16.61
CA THR A 312 20.68 18.90 17.33
C THR A 312 19.53 18.42 18.20
N ARG A 313 18.39 19.11 18.19
CA ARG A 313 17.26 18.83 19.08
C ARG A 313 16.33 17.74 18.52
N HIS A 314 16.92 16.59 18.20
CA HIS A 314 16.20 15.41 17.70
C HIS A 314 16.87 14.12 18.20
N THR A 315 16.13 13.02 18.12
CA THR A 315 16.63 11.67 18.38
C THR A 315 16.37 10.80 17.15
N VAL A 316 17.38 10.03 16.77
CA VAL A 316 17.35 9.11 15.63
C VAL A 316 17.34 7.68 16.16
N TYR A 317 16.63 6.80 15.46
CA TYR A 317 16.59 5.37 15.74
C TYR A 317 17.09 4.61 14.51
N ASP A 318 17.84 3.53 14.73
CA ASP A 318 18.18 2.60 13.66
C ASP A 318 17.00 1.67 13.39
N LEU A 319 16.10 2.14 12.51
CA LEU A 319 14.90 1.42 12.11
C LEU A 319 15.19 0.27 11.14
N THR A 320 16.42 0.13 10.64
CA THR A 320 16.79 -1.00 9.80
C THR A 320 17.03 -2.27 10.62
N ALA A 321 17.41 -2.11 11.90
CA ALA A 321 17.72 -3.20 12.81
C ALA A 321 16.74 -3.34 13.97
N THR A 322 16.14 -2.25 14.45
CA THR A 322 15.38 -2.25 15.71
C THR A 322 13.90 -1.92 15.50
N ILE A 323 13.02 -2.73 16.09
CA ILE A 323 11.58 -2.42 16.17
C ILE A 323 11.40 -1.26 17.13
N PRO A 324 10.86 -0.12 16.70
CA PRO A 324 10.71 1.04 17.56
C PRO A 324 9.53 0.89 18.52
N TYR A 325 9.56 1.61 19.65
CA TYR A 325 8.57 1.51 20.72
C TYR A 325 7.12 1.79 20.28
N TRP A 326 6.93 2.49 19.16
CA TRP A 326 5.61 2.84 18.65
C TRP A 326 4.99 1.77 17.75
N SER A 327 5.76 0.77 17.32
CA SER A 327 5.22 -0.36 16.56
C SER A 327 4.31 -1.27 17.40
N HIS A 328 4.33 -1.13 18.73
CA HIS A 328 3.47 -1.90 19.65
C HIS A 328 2.14 -1.19 20.02
N GLN A 329 1.85 -0.04 19.40
CA GLN A 329 0.70 0.80 19.76
C GLN A 329 -0.48 0.71 18.77
N GLN A 330 -0.46 -0.24 17.82
CA GLN A 330 -1.49 -0.38 16.78
C GLN A 330 -2.48 -1.50 17.08
#